data_AF-A0A6J6U011-F1
#
_entry.id   AF-A0A6J6U011-F1
#
_cell.length_a   1.000
_cell.length_b   1.000
_cell.length_c   1.000
_cell.angle_alpha   90.00
_cell.angle_beta   90.00
_cell.angle_gamma   90.00
#
_symmetry.space_group_name_H-M   'P 1'
#
loop_
_entity.id
_entity.type
_entity.pdbx_description
1 polymer ?
#
loop_
_entity_poly.entity_id
_entity_poly.type
_entity_poly.pdbx_seq_one_letter_code
_entity_poly.pdbx_strand_id
1 'polypeptide(L)'
;MPGERTFFLQARSGNQVTSVVVEKQQVIVLAERLDQLLDEVRDTRSPEVPIPDSGTDSDSQPLDVPLVEEFRVGAMALGWDEATSRVVVEAHAVAEDDTGIPDIADDDADGTDTLRVWLTPSYARSFAARAQIVAGAGRPPCPFCTQPLDPAGHVCPRANGYRRRS
;
A
#
# COMPACT_ATOMS: atom_id res chain seq x y z
N MET A 1 13.51 1.11 21.58
CA MET A 1 12.10 1.25 21.13
C MET A 1 12.10 1.17 19.61
N PRO A 2 11.41 0.20 19.00
CA PRO A 2 11.25 0.17 17.55
C PRO A 2 10.47 1.44 17.15
N GLY A 3 11.13 2.36 16.45
CA GLY A 3 10.51 3.60 15.97
C GLY A 3 9.42 3.30 14.93
N GLU A 4 8.23 3.82 15.18
CA GLU A 4 6.98 3.59 14.46
C GLU A 4 7.09 4.06 13.00
N ARG A 5 7.13 3.11 12.06
CA ARG A 5 6.95 3.40 10.63
C ARG A 5 5.47 3.25 10.32
N THR A 6 4.81 4.36 10.00
CA THR A 6 3.43 4.35 9.48
C THR A 6 3.46 4.12 7.97
N PHE A 7 2.67 3.18 7.49
CA PHE A 7 2.48 2.96 6.06
C PHE A 7 1.16 3.61 5.63
N PHE A 8 1.19 4.22 4.43
CA PHE A 8 0.03 4.84 3.83
C PHE A 8 -0.25 4.21 2.47
N LEU A 9 -1.52 4.01 2.19
CA LEU A 9 -2.02 3.70 0.85
C LEU A 9 -2.67 4.96 0.29
N GLN A 10 -2.23 5.39 -0.89
CA GLN A 10 -2.81 6.54 -1.58
C GLN A 10 -3.54 6.12 -2.85
N ALA A 11 -4.74 6.64 -3.02
CA ALA A 11 -5.53 6.53 -4.22
C ALA A 11 -5.76 7.92 -4.82
N ARG A 12 -5.70 8.01 -6.15
CA ARG A 12 -5.94 9.26 -6.88
C ARG A 12 -7.08 9.08 -7.88
N SER A 13 -8.02 10.01 -7.86
CA SER A 13 -9.07 10.17 -8.87
C SER A 13 -9.09 11.61 -9.36
N GLY A 14 -8.59 11.84 -10.58
CA GLY A 14 -8.40 13.20 -11.11
C GLY A 14 -7.52 14.06 -10.18
N ASN A 15 -8.11 15.10 -9.61
CA ASN A 15 -7.43 16.02 -8.69
C ASN A 15 -7.59 15.66 -7.20
N GLN A 16 -8.36 14.61 -6.89
CA GLN A 16 -8.57 14.15 -5.52
C GLN A 16 -7.56 13.06 -5.17
N VAL A 17 -6.94 13.18 -3.99
CA VAL A 17 -6.05 12.19 -3.41
C VAL A 17 -6.59 11.82 -2.04
N THR A 18 -6.76 10.53 -1.80
CA THR A 18 -7.23 9.95 -0.55
C THR A 18 -6.11 9.11 0.02
N SER A 19 -5.78 9.30 1.31
CA SER A 19 -4.74 8.52 1.99
C SER A 19 -5.32 7.78 3.20
N VAL A 20 -5.07 6.48 3.28
CA VAL A 20 -5.49 5.64 4.41
C VAL A 20 -4.27 5.00 5.06
N VAL A 21 -4.33 4.80 6.38
CA VAL A 21 -3.24 4.15 7.12
C VAL A 21 -3.39 2.64 7.05
N VAL A 22 -2.31 1.96 6.70
CA VAL A 22 -2.25 0.50 6.56
C VAL A 22 -1.11 -0.06 7.40
N GLU A 23 -1.21 -1.32 7.78
CA GLU A 23 -0.11 -2.05 8.38
C GLU A 23 0.90 -2.51 7.32
N LYS A 24 2.16 -2.69 7.73
CA LYS A 24 3.18 -3.27 6.85
C LYS A 24 2.76 -4.63 6.28
N GLN A 25 2.17 -5.48 7.12
CA GLN A 25 1.76 -6.83 6.70
C GLN A 25 0.62 -6.78 5.69
N GLN A 26 -0.33 -5.85 5.86
CA GLN A 26 -1.40 -5.60 4.90
C GLN A 26 -0.82 -5.22 3.52
N VAL A 27 0.17 -4.32 3.47
CA VAL A 27 0.82 -3.92 2.20
C VAL A 27 1.49 -5.11 1.49
N ILE A 28 2.18 -5.97 2.25
CA ILE A 28 2.84 -7.16 1.71
C ILE A 28 1.81 -8.12 1.11
N VAL A 29 0.77 -8.45 1.89
CA VAL A 29 -0.29 -9.37 1.46
C VAL A 29 -1.03 -8.82 0.25
N LEU A 30 -1.34 -7.52 0.23
CA LEU A 30 -2.00 -6.87 -0.91
C LEU A 30 -1.17 -7.02 -2.19
N ALA A 31 0.13 -6.75 -2.12
CA ALA A 31 1.02 -6.87 -3.28
C ALA A 31 1.09 -8.31 -3.82
N GLU A 32 1.24 -9.30 -2.93
CA GLU A 32 1.27 -10.71 -3.32
C GLU A 32 -0.06 -11.18 -3.93
N ARG A 33 -1.18 -10.76 -3.34
CA ARG A 33 -2.53 -11.11 -3.83
C ARG A 33 -2.84 -10.46 -5.17
N LEU A 34 -2.37 -9.23 -5.40
CA LEU A 34 -2.50 -8.56 -6.69
C LEU A 34 -1.81 -9.34 -7.82
N ASP A 35 -0.58 -9.78 -7.59
CA ASP A 35 0.16 -10.56 -8.58
C ASP A 35 -0.54 -11.90 -8.86
N GLN A 36 -0.95 -12.62 -7.80
CA GLN A 36 -1.67 -13.89 -7.93
C GLN A 36 -2.98 -13.76 -8.71
N LEU A 37 -3.79 -12.74 -8.39
CA LEU A 37 -5.05 -12.50 -9.07
C LEU A 37 -4.83 -12.23 -10.57
N LEU A 38 -3.84 -11.41 -10.91
CA LEU A 38 -3.54 -11.06 -12.29
C LEU A 38 -3.00 -12.25 -13.09
N ASP A 39 -2.19 -13.10 -12.47
CA ASP A 39 -1.72 -14.35 -13.08
C ASP A 39 -2.90 -15.31 -13.33
N GLU A 40 -3.79 -15.48 -12.36
CA GLU A 40 -4.99 -16.32 -12.51
C GLU A 40 -5.91 -15.82 -13.63
N VAL A 41 -6.19 -14.51 -13.68
CA VAL A 41 -7.03 -13.91 -14.72
C VAL A 41 -6.41 -14.09 -16.10
N ARG A 42 -5.10 -13.88 -16.22
CA ARG A 42 -4.37 -14.08 -17.49
C ARG A 42 -4.52 -15.51 -18.00
N ASP A 43 -4.38 -16.49 -17.10
CA ASP A 43 -4.36 -17.90 -17.45
C ASP A 43 -5.76 -18.47 -17.71
N THR A 44 -6.79 -17.97 -17.02
CA THR A 44 -8.15 -18.56 -17.04
C THR A 44 -9.16 -17.80 -17.89
N ARG A 45 -9.01 -16.48 -18.08
CA ARG A 45 -10.09 -15.64 -18.61
C ARG A 45 -9.81 -15.01 -19.97
N SER A 46 -8.58 -15.11 -20.50
CA SER A 46 -8.17 -14.46 -21.76
C SER A 46 -8.67 -13.01 -21.84
N PRO A 47 -8.26 -12.14 -20.89
CA PRO A 47 -8.82 -10.79 -20.77
C PRO A 47 -8.59 -9.98 -22.04
N GLU A 48 -9.57 -9.14 -22.40
CA GLU A 48 -9.46 -8.25 -23.56
C GLU A 48 -8.28 -7.26 -23.42
N VAL A 49 -8.01 -6.85 -22.18
CA VAL A 49 -6.87 -6.00 -21.85
C VAL A 49 -5.67 -6.90 -21.51
N PRO A 50 -4.52 -6.74 -22.21
CA PRO A 50 -3.31 -7.49 -21.89
C PRO A 50 -2.88 -7.26 -20.44
N ILE A 51 -2.65 -8.35 -19.71
CA ILE A 51 -2.07 -8.32 -18.37
C ILE A 51 -0.54 -8.43 -18.52
N PRO A 52 0.24 -7.40 -18.14
CA PRO A 52 1.69 -7.47 -18.24
C PRO A 52 2.27 -8.42 -17.19
N ASP A 53 3.49 -8.88 -17.44
CA ASP A 53 4.26 -9.66 -16.48
C ASP A 53 4.63 -8.82 -15.26
N SER A 54 4.76 -9.47 -14.11
CA SER A 54 5.16 -8.79 -12.87
C SER A 54 6.54 -8.13 -13.02
N GLY A 55 6.68 -6.92 -12.46
CA GLY A 55 7.92 -6.15 -12.49
C GLY A 55 8.26 -5.47 -13.82
N THR A 56 7.40 -5.53 -14.84
CA THR A 56 7.66 -4.93 -16.17
C THR A 56 7.66 -3.39 -16.13
N ASP A 57 6.83 -2.79 -15.28
CA ASP A 57 6.69 -1.34 -15.15
C ASP A 57 6.84 -0.94 -13.68
N SER A 58 7.72 0.02 -13.41
CA SER A 58 8.14 0.39 -12.07
C SER A 58 7.65 1.79 -11.72
N ASP A 59 6.67 1.87 -10.83
CA ASP A 59 6.33 3.13 -10.18
C ASP A 59 7.39 3.44 -9.11
N SER A 60 7.99 4.63 -9.20
CA SER A 60 8.96 5.14 -8.23
C SER A 60 8.57 6.52 -7.69
N GLN A 61 7.38 7.02 -8.03
CA GLN A 61 6.94 8.32 -7.58
C GLN A 61 6.76 8.32 -6.05
N PRO A 62 7.07 9.41 -5.35
CA PRO A 62 6.79 9.54 -3.93
C PRO A 62 5.27 9.61 -3.67
N LEU A 63 4.87 9.45 -2.41
CA LEU A 63 3.52 9.83 -2.00
C LEU A 63 3.32 11.34 -2.14
N ASP A 64 2.09 11.74 -2.40
CA ASP A 64 1.69 13.14 -2.42
C ASP A 64 1.66 13.72 -1.01
N VAL A 65 2.08 14.98 -0.90
CA VAL A 65 2.07 15.75 0.35
C VAL A 65 1.11 16.94 0.24
N PRO A 66 0.40 17.31 1.33
CA PRO A 66 0.46 16.74 2.67
C PRO A 66 -0.25 15.38 2.79
N LEU A 67 0.26 14.51 3.67
CA LEU A 67 -0.42 13.27 4.04
C LEU A 67 -1.52 13.58 5.05
N VAL A 68 -2.77 13.48 4.61
CA VAL A 68 -3.96 13.57 5.47
C VAL A 68 -4.50 12.17 5.64
N GLU A 69 -4.52 11.68 6.88
CA GLU A 69 -5.10 10.38 7.24
C GLU A 69 -6.62 10.51 7.27
N GLU A 70 -7.29 9.72 6.44
CA GLU A 70 -8.75 9.62 6.45
C GLU A 70 -9.20 8.61 7.50
N PHE A 71 -8.65 7.39 7.46
CA PHE A 71 -8.91 6.34 8.44
C PHE A 71 -7.80 5.27 8.44
N ARG A 72 -7.84 4.40 9.46
CA ARG A 72 -6.97 3.21 9.56
C ARG A 72 -7.68 1.98 9.02
N VAL A 73 -7.04 1.26 8.13
CA VAL A 73 -7.57 0.06 7.48
C VAL A 73 -7.54 -1.15 8.42
N GLY A 74 -8.71 -1.75 8.67
CA GLY A 74 -8.85 -3.00 9.42
C GLY A 74 -8.87 -4.22 8.51
N ALA A 75 -9.56 -4.14 7.37
CA ALA A 75 -9.70 -5.24 6.42
C ALA A 75 -9.51 -4.76 4.98
N MET A 76 -9.05 -5.66 4.11
CA MET A 76 -8.95 -5.39 2.69
C MET A 76 -9.52 -6.56 1.88
N ALA A 77 -10.20 -6.23 0.78
CA ALA A 77 -10.66 -7.18 -0.21
C ALA A 77 -10.06 -6.85 -1.58
N LEU A 78 -9.96 -7.88 -2.41
CA LEU A 78 -9.40 -7.79 -3.75
C LEU A 78 -10.28 -8.60 -4.71
N GLY A 79 -10.59 -8.01 -5.87
CA GLY A 79 -11.41 -8.64 -6.89
C GLY A 79 -11.02 -8.26 -8.31
N TRP A 80 -11.55 -9.00 -9.28
CA TRP A 80 -11.46 -8.68 -10.69
C TRP A 80 -12.86 -8.36 -11.23
N ASP A 81 -13.01 -7.17 -11.82
CA ASP A 81 -14.20 -6.76 -12.55
C ASP A 81 -14.04 -7.16 -14.01
N GLU A 82 -14.79 -8.18 -14.43
CA GLU A 82 -14.78 -8.66 -15.82
C GLU A 82 -15.35 -7.63 -16.80
N ALA A 83 -16.35 -6.86 -16.39
CA ALA A 83 -17.03 -5.92 -17.27
C ALA A 83 -16.11 -4.77 -17.70
N THR A 84 -15.21 -4.36 -16.81
CA THR A 84 -14.27 -3.26 -17.09
C THR A 84 -12.82 -3.72 -17.28
N SER A 85 -12.54 -5.02 -17.12
CA SER A 85 -11.19 -5.60 -17.10
C SER A 85 -10.26 -4.86 -16.13
N ARG A 86 -10.73 -4.65 -14.90
CA ARG A 86 -9.99 -3.92 -13.85
C ARG A 86 -9.89 -4.73 -12.58
N VAL A 87 -8.80 -4.49 -11.86
CA VAL A 87 -8.66 -4.94 -10.48
C VAL A 87 -9.41 -3.97 -9.57
N VAL A 88 -10.16 -4.50 -8.62
CA VAL A 88 -10.85 -3.75 -7.58
C VAL A 88 -10.16 -4.03 -6.25
N VAL A 89 -9.65 -2.98 -5.60
CA VAL A 89 -9.11 -3.03 -4.24
C VAL A 89 -10.09 -2.33 -3.32
N GLU A 90 -10.49 -2.98 -2.23
CA GLU A 90 -11.33 -2.40 -1.18
C GLU A 90 -10.57 -2.39 0.12
N ALA A 91 -10.55 -1.24 0.79
CA ALA A 91 -9.96 -1.07 2.11
C ALA A 91 -11.03 -0.53 3.05
N HIS A 92 -11.37 -1.32 4.06
CA HIS A 92 -12.38 -0.98 5.07
C HIS A 92 -11.67 -0.53 6.33
N ALA A 93 -12.19 0.52 6.96
CA ALA A 93 -11.66 1.00 8.23
C ALA A 93 -11.75 -0.08 9.32
N VAL A 94 -11.01 0.12 10.40
CA VAL A 94 -11.17 -0.69 11.60
C VAL A 94 -12.58 -0.41 12.14
N ALA A 95 -13.37 -1.46 12.38
CA ALA A 95 -14.65 -1.30 13.05
C ALA A 95 -14.41 -0.77 14.47
N GLU A 96 -15.11 0.28 14.87
CA GLU A 96 -14.97 0.85 16.22
C GLU A 96 -15.55 -0.06 17.32
N ASP A 97 -16.28 -1.12 16.96
CA ASP A 97 -16.82 -2.13 17.88
C ASP A 97 -16.09 -3.49 17.76
N ASP A 98 -15.19 -3.76 18.71
CA ASP A 98 -14.65 -5.10 19.01
C ASP A 98 -15.71 -5.98 19.72
N THR A 99 -16.92 -6.06 19.17
CA THR A 99 -17.97 -6.96 19.63
C THR A 99 -18.79 -7.51 18.47
N GLY A 100 -18.28 -8.55 17.82
CA GLY A 100 -19.11 -9.48 17.05
C GLY A 100 -18.85 -9.51 15.55
N ILE A 101 -18.87 -10.73 15.01
CA ILE A 101 -18.71 -11.06 13.59
C ILE A 101 -19.71 -10.23 12.76
N PRO A 102 -19.26 -9.45 11.75
CA PRO A 102 -20.19 -8.72 10.90
C PRO A 102 -20.94 -9.71 9.99
N ASP A 103 -22.27 -9.69 10.07
CA ASP A 103 -23.15 -10.37 9.11
C ASP A 103 -23.02 -9.69 7.74
N ILE A 104 -22.82 -10.48 6.69
CA ILE A 104 -22.50 -10.03 5.32
C ILE A 104 -23.76 -9.53 4.59
N ALA A 105 -24.67 -8.84 5.28
CA ALA A 105 -26.00 -8.54 4.74
C ALA A 105 -26.63 -7.24 5.24
N ASP A 106 -25.87 -6.20 5.57
CA ASP A 106 -26.45 -4.87 5.77
C ASP A 106 -25.63 -3.81 5.01
N ASP A 107 -26.24 -3.27 3.95
CA ASP A 107 -25.86 -2.01 3.30
C ASP A 107 -26.45 -0.85 4.12
N ASP A 108 -26.18 -0.85 5.43
CA ASP A 108 -26.64 0.18 6.35
C ASP A 108 -25.79 1.44 6.19
N ALA A 109 -26.44 2.61 6.28
CA ALA A 109 -25.81 3.93 6.24
C ALA A 109 -24.87 4.22 7.43
N ASP A 110 -24.67 3.22 8.30
CA ASP A 110 -23.74 3.16 9.44
C ASP A 110 -22.54 2.24 9.14
N GLY A 111 -22.29 1.94 7.87
CA GLY A 111 -21.17 1.10 7.43
C GLY A 111 -19.80 1.76 7.66
N THR A 112 -18.83 0.95 8.05
CA THR A 112 -17.43 1.34 8.23
C THR A 112 -16.85 2.04 6.98
N ASP A 113 -16.12 3.13 7.18
CA ASP A 113 -15.48 3.89 6.08
C ASP A 113 -14.74 2.98 5.11
N THR A 114 -15.02 3.12 3.81
CA THR A 114 -14.51 2.21 2.79
C THR A 114 -13.91 2.97 1.60
N LEU A 115 -12.66 2.67 1.28
CA LEU A 115 -11.97 3.12 0.07
C LEU A 115 -11.99 2.01 -0.98
N ARG A 116 -12.66 2.25 -2.12
CA ARG A 116 -12.67 1.35 -3.28
C ARG A 116 -11.91 1.97 -4.45
N VAL A 117 -10.97 1.21 -5.01
CA VAL A 117 -10.07 1.66 -6.08
C VAL A 117 -10.11 0.68 -7.24
N TRP A 118 -10.35 1.19 -8.45
CA TRP A 118 -10.27 0.41 -9.68
C TRP A 118 -8.95 0.71 -10.39
N LEU A 119 -8.17 -0.33 -10.66
CA LEU A 119 -6.85 -0.25 -11.26
C LEU A 119 -6.83 -1.00 -12.59
N THR A 120 -6.13 -0.45 -13.58
CA THR A 120 -5.78 -1.24 -14.77
C THR A 120 -4.80 -2.34 -14.37
N PRO A 121 -4.73 -3.46 -15.12
CA PRO A 121 -3.77 -4.53 -14.86
C PRO A 121 -2.31 -4.03 -14.77
N SER A 122 -1.95 -3.09 -15.65
CA SER A 122 -0.61 -2.50 -15.66
C SER A 122 -0.30 -1.74 -14.36
N TYR A 123 -1.22 -0.89 -13.91
CA TYR A 123 -1.04 -0.12 -12.69
C TYR A 123 -1.00 -1.03 -11.46
N ALA A 124 -1.84 -2.07 -11.43
CA ALA A 124 -1.83 -3.07 -10.37
C ALA A 124 -0.49 -3.82 -10.29
N ARG A 125 0.14 -4.19 -11.41
CA ARG A 125 1.50 -4.77 -11.42
C ARG A 125 2.56 -3.80 -10.89
N SER A 126 2.53 -2.55 -11.36
CA SER A 126 3.48 -1.53 -10.90
C SER A 126 3.34 -1.24 -9.42
N PHE A 127 2.11 -1.17 -8.93
CA PHE A 127 1.82 -1.02 -7.51
C PHE A 127 2.35 -2.21 -6.71
N ALA A 128 2.07 -3.46 -7.13
CA ALA A 128 2.54 -4.65 -6.44
C ALA A 128 4.08 -4.70 -6.33
N ALA A 129 4.78 -4.45 -7.44
CA ALA A 129 6.23 -4.40 -7.46
C ALA A 129 6.80 -3.32 -6.51
N ARG A 130 6.23 -2.10 -6.55
CA ARG A 130 6.64 -1.00 -5.67
C ARG A 130 6.34 -1.30 -4.20
N ALA A 131 5.17 -1.84 -3.89
CA ALA A 131 4.75 -2.19 -2.54
C ALA A 131 5.68 -3.22 -1.90
N GLN A 132 6.12 -4.24 -2.64
CA GLN A 132 7.12 -5.20 -2.19
C GLN A 132 8.46 -4.54 -1.86
N ILE A 133 8.94 -3.63 -2.72
CA ILE A 133 10.17 -2.87 -2.48
C ILE A 133 10.04 -2.00 -1.23
N VAL A 134 8.95 -1.24 -1.09
CA VAL A 134 8.74 -0.30 0.02
C VAL A 134 8.56 -1.05 1.35
N ALA A 135 7.79 -2.12 1.37
CA ALA A 135 7.60 -2.94 2.58
C ALA A 135 8.87 -3.73 2.95
N GLY A 136 9.60 -4.22 1.96
CA GLY A 136 10.87 -4.94 2.12
C GLY A 136 12.04 -4.04 2.50
N ALA A 137 12.02 -2.76 2.11
CA ALA A 137 13.05 -1.79 2.44
C ALA A 137 13.14 -1.61 3.95
N GLY A 138 14.25 -2.02 4.55
CA GLY A 138 14.63 -1.65 5.91
C GLY A 138 14.78 -0.14 6.05
N ARG A 139 15.20 0.36 7.22
CA ARG A 139 15.57 1.78 7.30
C ARG A 139 16.82 1.99 6.43
N PRO A 140 16.91 3.09 5.65
CA PRO A 140 18.07 3.34 4.82
C PRO A 140 19.35 3.26 5.68
N PRO A 141 20.41 2.61 5.17
CA PRO A 141 21.64 2.49 5.93
C PRO A 141 22.27 3.88 6.09
N CYS A 142 22.80 4.16 7.28
CA CYS A 142 23.59 5.35 7.54
C CYS A 142 24.79 5.37 6.57
N PRO A 143 25.03 6.46 5.84
CA PRO A 143 26.13 6.54 4.86
C PRO A 143 27.52 6.40 5.50
N PHE A 144 27.63 6.48 6.84
CA PHE A 144 28.90 6.41 7.56
C PHE A 144 29.14 5.06 8.26
N CYS A 145 28.15 4.51 8.97
CA CYS A 145 28.28 3.26 9.74
C CYS A 145 27.45 2.09 9.21
N THR A 146 26.73 2.28 8.10
CA THR A 146 25.85 1.28 7.47
C THR A 146 24.73 0.74 8.36
N GLN A 147 24.55 1.29 9.57
CA GLN A 147 23.46 0.93 10.47
C GLN A 147 22.15 1.61 10.05
N PRO A 148 20.98 1.01 10.31
CA PRO A 148 19.69 1.60 9.97
C PRO A 148 19.50 3.00 10.60
N LEU A 149 19.19 4.02 9.80
CA LEU A 149 18.93 5.38 10.29
C LEU A 149 17.63 5.43 11.11
N ASP A 150 17.66 6.02 12.31
CA ASP A 150 16.46 6.28 13.11
C ASP A 150 15.81 7.62 12.73
N PRO A 151 14.47 7.68 12.55
CA PRO A 151 13.77 8.93 12.28
C PRO A 151 13.91 9.99 13.40
N ALA A 152 14.12 9.60 14.65
CA ALA A 152 14.39 10.53 15.76
C ALA A 152 15.84 11.07 15.79
N GLY A 153 16.67 10.66 14.83
CA GLY A 153 18.09 10.98 14.75
C GLY A 153 18.96 9.76 15.02
N HIS A 154 19.91 9.50 14.12
CA HIS A 154 20.87 8.42 14.26
C HIS A 154 22.19 8.94 14.83
N VAL A 155 22.57 8.49 16.02
CA VAL A 155 23.90 8.75 16.58
C VAL A 155 24.90 7.79 15.93
N CYS A 156 25.59 8.26 14.89
CA CYS A 156 26.56 7.45 14.18
C CYS A 156 27.86 7.34 14.98
N PRO A 157 28.29 6.14 15.44
CA PRO A 157 29.55 5.97 16.16
C PRO A 157 30.78 6.32 15.31
N ARG A 158 30.65 6.31 13.97
CA ARG A 158 31.67 6.78 13.01
C ARG A 158 31.65 8.29 12.76
N ALA A 159 30.61 9.01 13.21
CA ALA A 159 30.50 10.46 13.04
C ALA A 159 31.00 11.27 14.25
N ASN A 160 31.80 10.66 15.14
CA ASN A 160 32.58 11.40 16.15
C ASN A 160 33.63 12.31 15.46
N GLY A 161 33.15 13.40 14.86
CA GLY A 161 33.99 14.38 14.17
C GLY A 161 33.32 15.31 13.15
N TYR A 162 32.02 15.19 12.80
CA TYR A 162 31.45 16.01 11.73
C TYR A 162 30.29 16.93 12.14
N ARG A 163 30.62 18.16 12.53
CA ARG A 163 29.68 19.31 12.52
C ARG A 163 29.81 20.00 11.15
N ARG A 164 28.77 19.96 10.30
CA ARG A 164 28.56 21.07 9.35
C ARG A 164 27.73 22.12 10.06
N ARG A 165 28.36 23.28 10.28
CA ARG A 165 27.67 24.52 10.63
C ARG A 165 26.69 24.85 9.51
N SER A 166 25.52 25.36 9.94
CA SER A 166 24.59 26.28 9.26
C SER A 166 24.64 26.34 7.73
#